data_AF-A0A6N2CGH4-F1
#
_entry.id   AF-A0A6N2CGH4-F1
#
_cell.length_a   1.000
_cell.length_b   1.000
_cell.length_c   1.000
_cell.angle_alpha   90.00
_cell.angle_beta   90.00
_cell.angle_gamma   90.00
#
_symmetry.space_group_name_H-M   'P 1'
#
loop_
_entity.id
_entity.type
_entity.pdbx_description
1 polymer ?
#
loop_
_entity_poly.entity_id
_entity_poly.type
_entity_poly.pdbx_seq_one_letter_code
_entity_poly.pdbx_strand_id
1 'polypeptide(L)'
;MECPTPVSTLIHGATMVTTGAMTSFLAATTGILQNDLKRVIAYSTCSQLGYMIFACGISNYLVSFFHLMNHAFFEALLFLSAGPVKPL
;
A
#
# COMPACT_ATOMS: atom_id res chain seq x y z
N MET A 1 19.39 6.81 -19.47
CA MET A 1 19.57 5.34 -19.61
C MET A 1 20.99 5.00 -19.16
N GLU A 2 21.31 5.27 -17.90
CA GLU A 2 22.55 4.76 -17.31
C GLU A 2 22.22 3.38 -16.76
N CYS A 3 23.02 2.37 -17.11
CA CYS A 3 22.84 1.02 -16.57
C CYS A 3 22.87 1.13 -15.03
N PRO A 4 21.81 0.73 -14.31
CA PRO A 4 21.82 0.78 -12.85
C PRO A 4 23.03 -0.04 -12.36
N THR A 5 23.98 0.62 -11.71
CA THR A 5 25.08 -0.10 -11.08
C THR A 5 24.49 -1.07 -10.04
N PRO A 6 25.10 -2.25 -9.85
CA PRO A 6 24.59 -3.25 -8.90
C PRO A 6 24.43 -2.71 -7.47
N VAL A 7 25.21 -1.69 -7.12
CA VAL A 7 25.10 -0.95 -5.84
C VAL A 7 23.84 -0.10 -5.79
N SER A 8 23.49 0.58 -6.89
CA SER A 8 22.28 1.40 -6.96
C SER A 8 21.02 0.57 -6.79
N THR A 9 20.89 -0.57 -7.48
CA THR A 9 19.73 -1.47 -7.32
C THR A 9 19.60 -2.04 -5.92
N LEU A 10 20.71 -2.35 -5.25
CA LEU A 10 20.72 -2.82 -3.85
C LEU A 10 20.22 -1.75 -2.88
N ILE A 11 20.69 -0.51 -3.01
CA ILE A 11 20.30 0.60 -2.13
C ILE A 11 18.82 0.93 -2.34
N HIS A 12 18.37 1.11 -3.58
CA HIS A 12 16.96 1.41 -3.87
C HIS A 12 16.02 0.26 -3.49
N GLY A 13 16.43 -1.00 -3.68
CA GLY A 13 15.68 -2.16 -3.23
C GLY A 13 15.51 -2.18 -1.71
N ALA A 14 16.60 -2.00 -0.97
CA ALA A 14 16.59 -1.98 0.49
C ALA A 14 15.76 -0.82 1.06
N THR A 15 15.81 0.37 0.45
CA THR A 15 14.99 1.51 0.88
C THR A 15 13.50 1.25 0.63
N MET A 16 13.11 0.68 -0.52
CA MET A 16 11.71 0.33 -0.79
C MET A 16 11.19 -0.75 0.17
N VAL A 17 11.99 -1.77 0.47
CA VAL A 17 11.61 -2.84 1.42
C VAL A 17 11.38 -2.26 2.82
N THR A 18 12.33 -1.49 3.33
CA THR A 18 12.26 -0.96 4.70
C THR A 18 11.16 0.09 4.85
N THR A 19 11.03 1.03 3.91
CA THR A 19 9.99 2.06 3.95
C THR A 19 8.59 1.49 3.69
N GLY A 20 8.45 0.54 2.76
CA GLY A 20 7.19 -0.14 2.46
C GLY A 20 6.67 -0.96 3.63
N ALA A 21 7.54 -1.74 4.28
CA ALA A 21 7.19 -2.54 5.45
C ALA A 21 6.83 -1.67 6.67
N MET A 22 7.56 -0.57 6.91
CA MET A 22 7.23 0.37 7.99
C MET A 22 5.90 1.06 7.73
N THR A 23 5.65 1.50 6.50
CA THR A 23 4.39 2.15 6.12
C THR A 23 3.20 1.21 6.28
N SER A 24 3.31 -0.05 5.82
CA SER A 24 2.22 -1.02 5.95
C SER A 24 1.88 -1.32 7.40
N PHE A 25 2.90 -1.54 8.23
CA PHE A 25 2.71 -1.82 9.65
C PHE A 25 2.09 -0.64 10.41
N LEU A 26 2.61 0.57 10.20
CA LEU A 26 2.12 1.77 10.86
C LEU A 26 0.69 2.11 10.42
N ALA A 27 0.42 2.09 9.12
CA ALA A 27 -0.91 2.36 8.58
C ALA A 27 -1.95 1.36 9.11
N ALA A 28 -1.64 0.06 9.10
CA ALA A 28 -2.52 -0.98 9.65
C ALA A 28 -2.81 -0.75 11.15
N THR A 29 -1.77 -0.46 11.93
CA THR A 29 -1.92 -0.22 13.37
C THR A 29 -2.76 1.02 13.65
N THR A 30 -2.55 2.11 12.91
CA THR A 30 -3.36 3.33 13.05
C THR A 30 -4.81 3.17 12.58
N GLY A 31 -5.06 2.27 11.62
CA GLY A 31 -6.40 1.97 11.09
C GLY A 31 -7.32 1.30 12.11
N ILE A 32 -6.78 0.47 13.00
CA ILE A 32 -7.53 -0.22 14.08
C ILE A 32 -8.18 0.79 15.04
N LEU A 33 -7.55 1.94 15.24
CA LEU A 33 -8.01 2.97 16.17
C LEU A 33 -8.98 3.98 15.54
N GLN A 34 -9.37 3.80 14.27
CA GLN A 34 -10.30 4.73 13.61
C GLN A 34 -11.75 4.30 13.79
N ASN A 35 -12.60 5.26 14.18
CA ASN A 35 -14.03 5.03 14.39
C ASN A 35 -14.87 5.27 13.11
N ASP A 36 -14.37 6.12 12.19
CA ASP A 36 -15.07 6.38 10.93
C ASP A 36 -14.71 5.31 9.89
N LEU A 37 -15.72 4.64 9.35
CA LEU A 37 -15.55 3.60 8.31
C LEU A 37 -14.71 4.08 7.12
N LYS A 38 -14.93 5.31 6.65
CA LYS A 38 -14.17 5.89 5.51
C LYS A 38 -12.69 6.09 5.85
N ARG A 39 -12.38 6.42 7.10
CA ARG A 39 -10.99 6.55 7.57
C ARG A 39 -10.35 5.17 7.67
N VAL A 40 -11.06 4.18 8.23
CA VAL A 40 -10.58 2.79 8.27
C VAL A 40 -10.22 2.29 6.87
N ILE A 41 -11.07 2.52 5.87
CA ILE A 41 -10.84 2.14 4.47
C ILE A 41 -9.64 2.91 3.88
N ALA A 42 -9.49 4.21 4.18
CA ALA A 42 -8.32 4.97 3.73
C ALA A 42 -7.00 4.42 4.32
N TYR A 43 -7.00 4.01 5.59
CA TYR A 43 -5.83 3.40 6.22
C TYR A 43 -5.57 1.97 5.73
N SER A 44 -6.58 1.18 5.36
CA SER A 44 -6.37 -0.13 4.72
C SER A 44 -5.71 0.05 3.35
N THR A 45 -6.17 1.00 2.54
CA THR A 45 -5.50 1.34 1.27
C THR A 45 -4.04 1.76 1.48
N CYS A 46 -3.77 2.63 2.45
CA CYS A 46 -2.41 3.08 2.76
C CYS A 46 -1.50 1.91 3.15
N SER A 47 -2.00 0.99 3.97
CA SER A 47 -1.25 -0.21 4.37
C SER A 47 -0.95 -1.12 3.18
N GLN A 48 -1.94 -1.33 2.32
CA GLN A 48 -1.85 -2.23 1.18
C GLN A 48 -0.93 -1.68 0.09
N LEU A 49 -0.93 -0.36 -0.13
CA LEU A 49 0.07 0.31 -0.98
C LEU A 49 1.49 0.17 -0.42
N GLY A 50 1.68 0.28 0.90
CA GLY A 50 2.98 0.03 1.54
C GLY A 50 3.48 -1.40 1.28
N TYR A 51 2.59 -2.39 1.33
CA TYR A 51 2.91 -3.78 1.01
C TYR A 51 3.27 -3.99 -0.47
N MET A 52 2.61 -3.29 -1.40
CA MET A 52 2.97 -3.30 -2.82
C MET A 52 4.36 -2.69 -3.09
N ILE A 53 4.72 -1.63 -2.37
CA ILE A 53 6.06 -1.02 -2.45
C ILE A 53 7.12 -1.97 -1.89
N PHE A 54 6.82 -2.67 -0.80
CA PHE A 54 7.68 -3.75 -0.28
C PHE A 54 7.90 -4.86 -1.33
N ALA A 55 6.83 -5.30 -2.00
CA ALA A 55 6.91 -6.30 -3.07
C ALA A 55 7.76 -5.84 -4.26
N CYS A 56 7.70 -4.55 -4.62
CA CYS A 56 8.62 -3.95 -5.61
C CYS A 56 10.08 -3.98 -5.12
N GLY A 57 10.31 -3.75 -3.83
CA GLY A 57 11.65 -3.79 -3.21
C GLY A 57 12.35 -5.14 -3.29
N ILE A 58 11.60 -6.24 -3.22
CA ILE A 58 12.11 -7.61 -3.44
C ILE A 58 12.08 -8.04 -4.93
N SER A 59 12.00 -7.07 -5.85
CA SER A 59 11.98 -7.28 -7.31
C SER A 59 10.77 -8.05 -7.86
N ASN A 60 9.66 -8.13 -7.12
CA ASN A 60 8.41 -8.77 -7.56
C ASN A 60 7.41 -7.76 -8.17
N TYR A 61 7.85 -7.05 -9.21
CA TYR A 61 7.10 -5.95 -9.82
C TYR A 61 5.76 -6.38 -10.45
N LEU A 62 5.73 -7.53 -11.14
CA LEU A 62 4.51 -8.02 -11.79
C LEU A 62 3.43 -8.36 -10.76
N VAL A 63 3.82 -9.00 -9.66
CA VAL A 63 2.90 -9.33 -8.56
C VAL A 63 2.38 -8.05 -7.92
N SER A 64 3.26 -7.08 -7.66
CA SER A 64 2.87 -5.78 -7.11
C SER A 64 1.88 -5.04 -8.01
N PHE A 65 2.14 -4.98 -9.31
CA PHE A 65 1.26 -4.32 -10.27
C PHE A 65 -0.10 -5.03 -10.42
N PHE A 66 -0.09 -6.37 -10.51
CA PHE A 66 -1.33 -7.15 -10.52
C PHE A 66 -2.13 -6.94 -9.23
N HIS A 67 -1.47 -6.93 -8.07
CA HIS A 67 -2.12 -6.67 -6.79
C HIS A 67 -2.71 -5.26 -6.74
N LEU A 68 -1.99 -4.25 -7.24
CA LEU A 68 -2.44 -2.85 -7.31
C LEU A 68 -3.74 -2.70 -8.10
N MET A 69 -3.82 -3.30 -9.29
CA MET A 69 -5.02 -3.20 -10.13
C MET A 69 -6.24 -3.85 -9.47
N ASN A 70 -6.07 -5.05 -8.92
CA ASN A 70 -7.16 -5.74 -8.22
C ASN A 70 -7.59 -4.96 -6.97
N HIS A 71 -6.63 -4.53 -6.16
CA HIS A 71 -6.89 -3.75 -4.95
C HIS A 71 -7.65 -2.45 -5.24
N ALA A 72 -7.22 -1.69 -6.25
CA ALA A 72 -7.90 -0.45 -6.65
C ALA A 72 -9.36 -0.69 -7.06
N PHE A 73 -9.64 -1.82 -7.73
CA PHE A 73 -11.01 -2.18 -8.09
C PHE A 73 -11.87 -2.49 -6.85
N PHE A 74 -11.37 -3.31 -5.92
CA PHE A 74 -12.11 -3.65 -4.70
C PHE A 74 -12.29 -2.48 -3.75
N GLU A 75 -11.27 -1.63 -3.57
CA GLU A 75 -11.39 -0.43 -2.74
C GLU A 75 -12.35 0.60 -3.35
N ALA A 76 -12.36 0.77 -4.67
CA ALA A 76 -13.36 1.63 -5.33
C ALA A 76 -14.79 1.13 -5.09
N LEU A 77 -15.01 -0.20 -5.12
CA LEU A 77 -16.30 -0.80 -4.77
C LEU A 77 -16.67 -0.63 -3.29
N LEU A 78 -15.70 -0.74 -2.37
CA LEU A 78 -15.91 -0.47 -0.94
C LEU A 78 -16.26 0.99 -0.69
N PHE A 79 -15.59 1.92 -1.37
CA PHE A 79 -15.85 3.36 -1.24
C PHE A 79 -17.22 3.74 -1.80
N LEU A 80 -17.63 3.11 -2.91
CA LEU A 80 -18.96 3.26 -3.48
C LEU A 80 -20.04 2.67 -2.54
N SER A 81 -19.77 1.50 -1.96
CA SER A 81 -20.70 0.80 -1.06
C SER A 81 -20.82 1.46 0.32
N ALA A 82 -19.76 2.11 0.80
CA ALA A 82 -19.79 2.83 2.07
C ALA A 82 -20.77 4.01 2.06
N GLY A 83 -21.14 4.55 0.88
CA GLY A 83 -22.21 5.55 0.73
C GLY A 83 -22.07 6.80 1.61
N PRO A 84 -23.12 7.64 1.72
CA PRO A 84 -23.18 8.70 2.72
C PRO A 84 -23.55 8.12 4.09
N VAL A 85 -22.78 7.17 4.62
CA VAL A 85 -22.81 6.88 6.06
C VAL A 85 -22.34 8.14 6.80
N LYS A 86 -23.32 8.89 7.30
CA LYS A 86 -23.14 9.92 8.31
C LYS A 86 -22.61 9.21 9.57
N PRO A 87 -21.50 9.66 10.17
CA PRO A 87 -21.28 9.35 11.56
C PRO A 87 -22.41 10.01 12.36
N LEU A 88 -23.18 9.21 13.08
CA LEU A 88 -23.86 9.69 14.29
C LEU A 88 -22.80 9.93 15.36
#